data_AF-A0A0F2JBR1-F1
#
_entry.id   AF-A0A0F2JBR1-F1
#
_cell.length_a   1.000
_cell.length_b   1.000
_cell.length_c   1.000
_cell.angle_alpha   90.00
_cell.angle_beta   90.00
_cell.angle_gamma   90.00
#
_symmetry.space_group_name_H-M   'P 1'
#
loop_
_entity.id
_entity.type
_entity.pdbx_description
1 polymer ?
#
loop_
_entity_poly.entity_id
_entity_poly.type
_entity_poly.pdbx_seq_one_letter_code
_entity_poly.pdbx_strand_id
1 'polypeptide(L)'
;MGQVIWVWANDGGRNTTYTVSLLARTLAESFPVLIIDGNFDNPRLKQHYNCSRPGWERSWLNKTPGMPPKNVYAQGDLTVWPLLEALEVDQSQITDMWNVALYHHKSSQRLLIVDGGEYPPPEGSDINLCLGKPPEDLDAKTIAITESMEEDARTLLDLLLQQAACSEEEWS
;
A
#
# COMPACT_ATOMS: atom_id res chain seq x y z
N MET A 1 -9.48 -12.93 -4.45
CA MET A 1 -9.07 -12.49 -3.10
C MET A 1 -8.37 -11.15 -3.23
N GLY A 2 -8.46 -10.24 -2.26
CA GLY A 2 -7.72 -8.97 -2.33
C GLY A 2 -6.22 -9.20 -2.15
N GLN A 3 -5.39 -8.45 -2.88
CA GLN A 3 -3.94 -8.52 -2.79
C GLN A 3 -3.37 -7.27 -2.12
N VAL A 4 -2.26 -7.44 -1.38
CA VAL A 4 -1.55 -6.37 -0.68
C VAL A 4 -0.19 -6.15 -1.32
N ILE A 5 0.00 -4.94 -1.86
CA ILE A 5 1.28 -4.43 -2.37
C ILE A 5 1.84 -3.45 -1.35
N TRP A 6 3.03 -3.71 -0.84
CA TRP A 6 3.73 -2.80 0.09
C TRP A 6 4.89 -2.12 -0.62
N VAL A 7 4.92 -0.79 -0.60
CA VAL A 7 5.97 0.01 -1.25
C VAL A 7 6.78 0.75 -0.20
N TRP A 8 8.09 0.61 -0.22
CA TRP A 8 8.98 1.22 0.77
C TRP A 8 10.39 1.49 0.20
N ALA A 9 11.22 2.23 0.93
CA ALA A 9 12.59 2.54 0.54
C ALA A 9 13.51 2.71 1.76
N ASN A 10 14.77 2.27 1.66
CA ASN A 10 15.75 2.36 2.76
C ASN A 10 16.32 3.78 2.98
N ASP A 11 16.40 4.60 1.93
CA ASP A 11 17.10 5.90 1.96
C ASP A 11 16.14 7.09 2.13
N GLY A 12 15.53 7.19 3.33
CA GLY A 12 14.72 8.36 3.70
C GLY A 12 13.34 8.43 3.02
N GLY A 13 12.84 7.29 2.54
CA GLY A 13 11.49 7.14 1.97
C GLY A 13 11.23 7.98 0.71
N ARG A 14 12.27 8.53 0.07
CA ARG A 14 12.11 9.48 -1.04
C ARG A 14 11.40 8.79 -2.21
N ASN A 15 10.42 9.48 -2.79
CA ASN A 15 9.62 9.06 -3.95
C ASN A 15 8.66 7.88 -3.75
N THR A 16 8.60 7.24 -2.58
CA THR A 16 7.62 6.16 -2.27
C THR A 16 6.20 6.59 -2.56
N THR A 17 5.76 7.72 -1.99
CA THR A 17 4.44 8.31 -2.23
C THR A 17 4.15 8.60 -3.71
N TYR A 18 5.15 9.08 -4.46
CA TYR A 18 5.00 9.33 -5.90
C TYR A 18 4.78 8.01 -6.65
N THR A 19 5.64 7.02 -6.40
CA THR A 19 5.56 5.68 -6.98
C THR A 19 4.22 5.02 -6.67
N VAL A 20 3.80 5.03 -5.41
CA VAL A 20 2.51 4.51 -4.98
C VAL A 20 1.37 5.21 -5.70
N SER A 21 1.41 6.55 -5.79
CA SER A 21 0.37 7.33 -6.46
C SER A 21 0.31 7.06 -7.97
N LEU A 22 1.45 6.84 -8.62
CA LEU A 22 1.52 6.48 -10.04
C LEU A 22 0.97 5.07 -10.26
N LEU A 23 1.50 4.08 -9.54
CA LEU A 23 1.09 2.68 -9.62
C LEU A 23 -0.41 2.53 -9.37
N ALA A 24 -0.93 3.16 -8.32
CA ALA A 24 -2.33 3.08 -7.96
C ALA A 24 -3.26 3.66 -9.03
N ARG A 25 -2.87 4.79 -9.66
CA ARG A 25 -3.67 5.38 -10.74
C ARG A 25 -3.70 4.47 -11.98
N THR A 26 -2.57 3.88 -12.34
CA THR A 26 -2.48 2.92 -13.45
C THR A 26 -3.34 1.69 -13.17
N LEU A 27 -3.22 1.09 -11.99
CA LEU A 27 -3.98 -0.11 -11.61
C LEU A 27 -5.50 0.18 -11.47
N ALA A 28 -5.87 1.39 -11.05
CA ALA A 28 -7.26 1.81 -10.91
C ALA A 28 -8.02 1.90 -12.25
N GLU A 29 -7.34 1.81 -13.39
CA GLU A 29 -8.00 1.69 -14.70
C GLU A 29 -8.61 0.30 -14.93
N SER A 30 -8.15 -0.71 -14.18
CA SER A 30 -8.56 -2.12 -14.35
C SER A 30 -9.12 -2.74 -13.08
N PHE A 31 -8.76 -2.24 -11.90
CA PHE A 31 -9.12 -2.83 -10.61
C PHE A 31 -9.56 -1.78 -9.60
N PRO A 32 -10.47 -2.11 -8.68
CA PRO A 32 -10.65 -1.32 -7.45
C PRO A 32 -9.34 -1.28 -6.64
N VAL A 33 -8.85 -0.07 -6.35
CA VAL A 33 -7.60 0.17 -5.62
C VAL A 33 -7.86 1.00 -4.37
N LEU A 34 -7.31 0.56 -3.24
CA LEU A 34 -7.16 1.36 -2.03
C LEU A 34 -5.68 1.66 -1.79
N ILE A 35 -5.33 2.93 -1.58
CA ILE A 35 -4.04 3.32 -1.02
C ILE A 35 -4.20 3.67 0.47
N ILE A 36 -3.29 3.19 1.32
CA ILE A 36 -3.18 3.61 2.73
C ILE A 36 -1.81 4.24 2.97
N ASP A 37 -1.78 5.36 3.71
CA ASP A 37 -0.52 5.93 4.22
C ASP A 37 -0.03 5.07 5.40
N GLY A 38 1.10 4.41 5.21
CA GLY A 38 1.76 3.60 6.22
C GLY A 38 2.98 4.28 6.84
N ASN A 39 3.35 5.48 6.39
CA ASN A 39 4.47 6.23 6.93
C ASN A 39 4.03 7.08 8.11
N PHE A 40 4.03 6.49 9.31
CA PHE A 40 3.55 7.16 10.52
C PHE A 40 4.35 8.40 10.90
N ASP A 41 5.66 8.44 10.62
CA ASP A 41 6.51 9.57 10.99
C ASP A 41 6.40 10.74 10.02
N ASN A 42 6.26 10.44 8.73
CA ASN A 42 6.29 11.44 7.67
C ASN A 42 5.25 11.15 6.58
N PRO A 43 3.95 11.23 6.91
CA PRO A 43 2.90 10.92 5.96
C PRO A 43 2.78 12.00 4.88
N ARG A 44 2.76 11.55 3.63
CA ARG A 44 2.85 12.43 2.45
C ARG A 44 1.70 12.26 1.46
N LEU A 45 0.84 11.24 1.58
CA LEU A 45 -0.28 11.07 0.65
C LEU A 45 -1.22 12.29 0.63
N LYS A 46 -1.38 12.97 1.77
CA LYS A 46 -2.17 14.21 1.89
C LYS A 46 -1.71 15.34 0.95
N GLN A 47 -0.45 15.32 0.50
CA GLN A 47 0.09 16.32 -0.44
C GLN A 47 -0.39 16.08 -1.88
N HIS A 48 -0.72 14.83 -2.20
CA HIS A 48 -1.20 14.40 -3.52
C HIS A 48 -2.72 14.26 -3.58
N TYR A 49 -3.35 13.99 -2.45
CA TYR A 49 -4.78 13.71 -2.35
C TYR A 49 -5.43 14.63 -1.31
N ASN A 50 -6.32 15.51 -1.77
CA ASN A 50 -6.96 16.49 -0.89
C ASN A 50 -7.95 15.80 0.07
N CYS A 51 -7.53 15.65 1.33
CA CYS A 51 -8.36 15.17 2.44
C CYS A 51 -8.37 16.23 3.54
N SER A 52 -9.54 16.78 3.85
CA SER A 52 -9.68 17.89 4.80
C SER A 52 -9.93 17.48 6.24
N ARG A 53 -10.02 16.16 6.53
CA ARG A 53 -10.36 15.65 7.86
C ARG A 53 -9.61 14.36 8.18
N PRO A 54 -9.12 14.18 9.42
CA PRO A 54 -8.46 12.95 9.85
C PRO A 54 -9.38 11.76 9.65
N GLY A 55 -8.77 10.66 9.25
CA GLY A 55 -9.47 9.45 8.86
C GLY A 55 -8.83 8.25 9.50
N TRP A 56 -7.78 7.74 8.85
CA TRP A 56 -7.14 6.46 9.14
C TRP A 56 -6.49 6.40 10.52
N GLU A 57 -5.92 7.51 10.99
CA GLU A 57 -5.30 7.68 12.31
C GLU A 57 -6.24 7.20 13.41
N ARG A 58 -7.53 7.56 13.30
CA ARG A 58 -8.53 7.26 14.32
C ARG A 58 -8.86 5.77 14.36
N SER A 59 -8.91 5.10 13.21
CA SER A 59 -9.09 3.66 13.14
C SER A 59 -7.91 2.94 13.78
N TRP A 60 -6.69 3.43 13.54
CA TRP A 60 -5.48 2.92 14.17
C TRP A 60 -5.49 3.10 15.69
N LEU A 61 -5.66 4.34 16.18
CA LEU A 61 -5.63 4.65 17.61
C LEU A 61 -6.71 3.93 18.42
N ASN A 62 -7.87 3.61 17.82
CA ASN A 62 -8.93 2.85 18.47
C ASN A 62 -8.74 1.32 18.39
N LYS A 63 -7.59 0.84 17.90
CA LYS A 63 -7.29 -0.59 17.69
C LYS A 63 -8.28 -1.29 16.74
N THR A 64 -8.74 -0.56 15.73
CA THR A 64 -9.62 -1.06 14.67
C THR A 64 -9.04 -0.74 13.29
N PRO A 65 -7.80 -1.14 12.97
CA PRO A 65 -7.14 -0.72 11.74
C PRO A 65 -7.75 -1.37 10.49
N GLY A 66 -8.68 -2.32 10.57
CA GLY A 66 -9.43 -2.79 9.40
C GLY A 66 -10.60 -1.86 8.98
N MET A 67 -10.96 -0.90 9.84
CA MET A 67 -12.19 -0.12 9.67
C MET A 67 -11.98 1.08 8.74
N PRO A 68 -12.84 1.27 7.72
CA PRO A 68 -12.74 2.42 6.85
C PRO A 68 -12.94 3.72 7.62
N PRO A 69 -12.10 4.73 7.37
CA PRO A 69 -12.27 6.03 7.99
C PRO A 69 -13.50 6.75 7.41
N LYS A 70 -14.04 7.70 8.17
CA LYS A 70 -15.24 8.44 7.77
C LYS A 70 -15.01 9.38 6.58
N ASN A 71 -13.78 9.86 6.42
CA ASN A 71 -13.41 10.78 5.36
C ASN A 71 -12.27 10.13 4.57
N VAL A 72 -12.48 10.02 3.26
CA VAL A 72 -11.54 9.43 2.30
C VAL A 72 -11.51 10.28 1.06
N TYR A 73 -10.40 10.23 0.33
CA TYR A 73 -10.41 10.64 -1.06
C TYR A 73 -10.90 9.47 -1.92
N ALA A 74 -11.76 9.74 -2.88
CA ALA A 74 -12.22 8.75 -3.85
C ALA A 74 -12.36 9.40 -5.24
N GLN A 75 -11.85 8.72 -6.27
CA GLN A 75 -12.01 9.11 -7.67
C GLN A 75 -12.06 7.84 -8.54
N GLY A 76 -13.24 7.54 -9.09
CA GLY A 76 -13.45 6.28 -9.82
C GLY A 76 -13.18 5.09 -8.90
N ASP A 77 -12.37 4.14 -9.38
CA ASP A 77 -11.97 2.94 -8.65
C ASP A 77 -10.80 3.15 -7.68
N LEU A 78 -10.27 4.38 -7.58
CA LEU A 78 -9.21 4.73 -6.65
C LEU A 78 -9.78 5.33 -5.35
N THR A 79 -9.50 4.70 -4.22
CA THR A 79 -9.73 5.23 -2.87
C THR A 79 -8.40 5.48 -2.16
N VAL A 80 -8.29 6.56 -1.38
CA VAL A 80 -7.07 6.86 -0.62
C VAL A 80 -7.41 7.19 0.83
N TRP A 81 -6.69 6.55 1.76
CA TRP A 81 -6.75 6.77 3.21
C TRP A 81 -5.44 7.40 3.66
N PRO A 82 -5.31 8.74 3.56
CA PRO A 82 -4.10 9.41 3.99
C PRO A 82 -4.04 9.53 5.52
N LEU A 83 -2.83 9.62 6.04
CA LEU A 83 -2.55 10.22 7.34
C LEU A 83 -2.35 11.72 7.12
N LEU A 84 -3.10 12.54 7.85
CA LEU A 84 -3.01 13.99 7.83
C LEU A 84 -1.91 14.50 8.73
N GLU A 85 -1.57 13.78 9.79
CA GLU A 85 -0.53 14.14 10.74
C GLU A 85 0.28 12.90 11.11
N ALA A 86 1.52 13.13 11.56
CA ALA A 86 2.35 12.06 12.05
C ALA A 86 1.69 11.41 13.27
N LEU A 87 1.84 10.10 13.40
CA LEU A 87 1.20 9.31 14.42
C LEU A 87 2.24 8.66 15.32
N GLU A 88 2.27 9.05 16.59
CA GLU A 88 3.10 8.34 17.57
C GLU A 88 2.48 6.97 17.85
N VAL A 89 3.21 5.92 17.49
CA VAL A 89 2.79 4.52 17.61
C VAL A 89 3.79 3.74 18.46
N ASP A 90 3.25 2.90 19.34
CA ASP A 90 4.06 1.94 20.11
C ASP A 90 4.60 0.86 19.17
N GLN A 91 5.92 0.88 18.97
CA GLN A 91 6.64 -0.03 18.07
C GLN A 91 6.36 -1.51 18.38
N SER A 92 6.08 -1.86 19.64
CA SER A 92 5.76 -3.24 20.03
C SER A 92 4.42 -3.74 19.49
N GLN A 93 3.52 -2.83 19.08
CA GLN A 93 2.17 -3.15 18.62
C GLN A 93 1.99 -2.96 17.10
N ILE A 94 2.94 -2.31 16.42
CA ILE A 94 2.81 -1.95 14.99
C ILE A 94 2.61 -3.19 14.12
N THR A 95 3.45 -4.22 14.30
CA THR A 95 3.39 -5.43 13.48
C THR A 95 2.05 -6.15 13.63
N ASP A 96 1.58 -6.33 14.88
CA ASP A 96 0.30 -6.99 15.15
C ASP A 96 -0.88 -6.20 14.58
N MET A 97 -0.87 -4.88 14.73
CA MET A 97 -1.90 -4.01 14.19
C MET A 97 -1.93 -4.02 12.66
N TRP A 98 -0.78 -4.03 12.00
CA TRP A 98 -0.70 -4.21 10.56
C TRP A 98 -1.22 -5.57 10.12
N ASN A 99 -0.84 -6.65 10.81
CA ASN A 99 -1.35 -8.00 10.50
C ASN A 99 -2.88 -8.05 10.54
N VAL A 100 -3.50 -7.42 11.55
CA VAL A 100 -4.96 -7.28 11.64
C VAL A 100 -5.52 -6.44 10.49
N ALA A 101 -4.91 -5.29 10.18
CA ALA A 101 -5.34 -4.44 9.08
C ALA A 101 -5.31 -5.20 7.74
N LEU A 102 -4.16 -5.79 7.40
CA LEU A 102 -3.94 -6.52 6.16
C LEU A 102 -4.90 -7.70 6.04
N TYR A 103 -5.16 -8.45 7.11
CA TYR A 103 -6.15 -9.52 7.12
C TYR A 103 -7.55 -9.03 6.69
N HIS A 104 -8.02 -7.94 7.28
CA HIS A 104 -9.31 -7.35 6.91
C HIS A 104 -9.33 -6.89 5.45
N HIS A 105 -8.24 -6.30 4.97
CA HIS A 105 -8.17 -5.81 3.59
C HIS A 105 -8.09 -6.93 2.55
N LYS A 106 -7.39 -8.04 2.83
CA LYS A 106 -7.35 -9.20 1.93
C LYS A 106 -8.71 -9.85 1.70
N SER A 107 -9.63 -9.70 2.64
CA SER A 107 -11.02 -10.17 2.48
C SER A 107 -11.86 -9.33 1.51
N SER A 108 -11.37 -8.15 1.11
CA SER A 108 -12.08 -7.28 0.17
C SER A 108 -11.71 -7.57 -1.30
N GLN A 109 -12.65 -7.38 -2.24
CA GLN A 109 -12.40 -7.52 -3.68
C GLN A 109 -11.73 -6.28 -4.28
N ARG A 110 -10.56 -5.91 -3.74
CA ARG A 110 -9.76 -4.77 -4.20
C ARG A 110 -8.27 -4.99 -3.94
N LEU A 111 -7.44 -4.27 -4.67
CA LEU A 111 -6.01 -4.17 -4.40
C LEU A 111 -5.79 -3.16 -3.27
N LEU A 112 -4.98 -3.54 -2.28
CA LEU A 112 -4.46 -2.62 -1.27
C LEU A 112 -3.00 -2.29 -1.61
N ILE A 113 -2.68 -1.00 -1.71
CA ILE A 113 -1.33 -0.50 -1.84
C ILE A 113 -0.99 0.30 -0.58
N VAL A 114 0.07 -0.09 0.12
CA VAL A 114 0.55 0.63 1.30
C VAL A 114 1.76 1.48 0.93
N ASP A 115 1.67 2.79 1.20
CA ASP A 115 2.81 3.69 1.18
C ASP A 115 3.57 3.54 2.50
N GLY A 116 4.52 2.60 2.55
CA GLY A 116 5.30 2.32 3.75
C GLY A 116 6.35 3.39 4.05
N GLY A 117 6.70 4.25 3.08
CA GLY A 117 7.78 5.21 3.25
C GLY A 117 9.10 4.51 3.58
N GLU A 118 9.57 4.68 4.80
CA GLU A 118 10.79 4.04 5.31
C GLU A 118 10.54 2.69 6.00
N TYR A 119 9.27 2.35 6.24
CA TYR A 119 8.89 1.16 6.98
C TYR A 119 8.87 -0.08 6.07
N PRO A 120 9.66 -1.12 6.41
CA PRO A 120 9.62 -2.38 5.67
C PRO A 120 8.27 -3.09 5.86
N PRO A 121 7.91 -3.98 4.93
CA PRO A 121 6.66 -4.72 4.98
C PRO A 121 6.60 -5.69 6.18
N PRO A 122 5.41 -5.87 6.79
CA PRO A 122 5.16 -7.01 7.66
C PRO A 122 4.99 -8.30 6.85
N GLU A 123 5.08 -9.47 7.49
CA GLU A 123 4.96 -10.79 6.83
C GLU A 123 3.64 -11.00 6.05
N GLY A 124 2.60 -10.22 6.40
CA GLY A 124 1.27 -10.30 5.81
C GLY A 124 1.14 -9.68 4.42
N SER A 125 2.16 -9.06 3.83
CA SER A 125 2.08 -8.53 2.46
C SER A 125 2.23 -9.63 1.39
N ASP A 126 1.63 -9.43 0.21
CA ASP A 126 1.70 -10.40 -0.89
C ASP A 126 2.84 -10.05 -1.86
N ILE A 127 3.01 -8.76 -2.15
CA ILE A 127 4.05 -8.22 -3.04
C ILE A 127 4.77 -7.09 -2.31
N ASN A 128 6.10 -7.12 -2.30
CA ASN A 128 6.93 -6.09 -1.66
C ASN A 128 7.75 -5.36 -2.73
N LEU A 129 7.61 -4.05 -2.82
CA LEU A 129 8.34 -3.21 -3.75
C LEU A 129 9.31 -2.33 -2.96
N CYS A 130 10.61 -2.55 -3.14
CA CYS A 130 11.66 -1.75 -2.53
C CYS A 130 12.22 -0.78 -3.57
N LEU A 131 12.12 0.54 -3.33
CA LEU A 131 12.76 1.54 -4.18
C LEU A 131 14.25 1.63 -3.82
N GLY A 132 15.10 1.58 -4.84
CA GLY A 132 16.55 1.62 -4.70
C GLY A 132 17.18 0.25 -4.44
N LYS A 133 18.37 0.23 -3.80
CA LYS A 133 19.10 -1.01 -3.54
C LYS A 133 18.45 -1.77 -2.37
N PRO A 134 17.98 -3.02 -2.58
CA PRO A 134 17.46 -3.84 -1.49
C PRO A 134 18.59 -4.23 -0.51
N PRO A 135 18.35 -4.31 0.81
CA PRO A 135 19.27 -4.91 1.76
C PRO A 135 19.58 -6.37 1.40
N GLU A 136 20.77 -6.83 1.80
CA GLU A 136 21.34 -8.11 1.37
C GLU A 136 20.54 -9.35 1.85
N ASP A 137 19.61 -9.17 2.81
CA ASP A 137 18.84 -10.23 3.48
C ASP A 137 17.31 -10.15 3.27
N LEU A 138 16.83 -9.69 2.11
CA LEU A 138 15.39 -9.56 1.88
C LEU A 138 14.67 -10.87 1.52
N ASP A 139 13.42 -10.96 1.99
CA ASP A 139 12.46 -12.02 1.63
C ASP A 139 12.30 -12.12 0.10
N ALA A 140 12.16 -13.34 -0.41
CA ALA A 140 12.05 -13.69 -1.83
C ALA A 140 10.88 -12.99 -2.55
N LYS A 141 9.93 -12.43 -1.80
CA LYS A 141 8.78 -11.67 -2.30
C LYS A 141 9.10 -10.20 -2.61
N THR A 142 10.34 -9.76 -2.38
CA THR A 142 10.75 -8.37 -2.58
C THR A 142 11.32 -8.12 -3.97
N ILE A 143 10.69 -7.21 -4.70
CA ILE A 143 11.11 -6.74 -6.02
C ILE A 143 11.77 -5.38 -5.84
N ALA A 144 13.01 -5.26 -6.30
CA ALA A 144 13.73 -4.00 -6.32
C ALA A 144 13.33 -3.16 -7.54
N ILE A 145 13.12 -1.87 -7.33
CA ILE A 145 12.73 -0.89 -8.36
C ILE A 145 13.78 0.18 -8.37
N THR A 146 14.61 0.20 -9.41
CA THR A 146 15.83 1.00 -9.38
C THR A 146 15.59 2.41 -9.90
N GLU A 147 15.00 2.65 -11.08
CA GLU A 147 14.94 4.03 -11.62
C GLU A 147 13.78 4.35 -12.60
N SER A 148 13.15 3.37 -13.27
CA SER A 148 12.10 3.62 -14.29
C SER A 148 10.72 3.11 -13.86
N MET A 149 10.01 3.93 -13.07
CA MET A 149 8.74 3.53 -12.48
C MET A 149 7.64 3.25 -13.53
N GLU A 150 7.69 3.87 -14.71
CA GLU A 150 6.67 3.65 -15.75
C GLU A 150 6.75 2.26 -16.38
N GLU A 151 7.96 1.74 -16.62
CA GLU A 151 8.17 0.40 -17.17
C GLU A 151 7.94 -0.69 -16.11
N ASP A 152 8.37 -0.43 -14.88
CA ASP A 152 8.17 -1.33 -13.75
C ASP A 152 6.69 -1.43 -13.35
N ALA A 153 5.94 -0.32 -13.37
CA ALA A 153 4.50 -0.33 -13.11
C ALA A 153 3.71 -1.11 -14.16
N ARG A 154 4.12 -1.05 -15.43
CA ARG A 154 3.52 -1.86 -16.50
C ARG A 154 3.83 -3.34 -16.32
N THR A 155 5.06 -3.67 -15.96
CA THR A 155 5.46 -5.06 -15.70
C THR A 155 4.70 -5.64 -14.50
N LEU A 156 4.51 -4.84 -13.44
CA LEU A 156 3.67 -5.23 -12.30
C LEU A 156 2.20 -5.39 -12.71
N LEU A 157 1.65 -4.50 -13.52
CA LEU A 157 0.29 -4.64 -14.05
C LEU A 157 0.15 -5.93 -14.86
N ASP A 158 1.09 -6.24 -15.75
CA ASP A 158 1.07 -7.47 -16.54
C ASP A 158 1.12 -8.72 -15.65
N LEU A 159 1.95 -8.71 -14.61
CA LEU A 159 2.04 -9.79 -13.64
C LEU A 159 0.74 -9.98 -12.85
N LEU A 160 0.11 -8.89 -12.42
CA LEU A 160 -1.17 -8.91 -11.72
C LEU A 160 -2.31 -9.42 -12.63
N LEU A 161 -2.35 -8.97 -13.89
CA LEU A 161 -3.31 -9.43 -14.89
C LEU A 161 -3.14 -10.92 -15.20
N GLN A 162 -1.90 -11.40 -15.32
CA GLN A 162 -1.62 -12.83 -15.50
C GLN A 162 -2.09 -13.67 -14.31
N GLN A 163 -1.83 -13.21 -13.08
CA GLN A 163 -2.31 -13.90 -11.88
C GLN A 163 -3.84 -13.92 -11.81
N ALA A 164 -4.50 -12.82 -12.15
CA ALA A 164 -5.96 -12.75 -12.20
C ALA A 164 -6.53 -13.74 -13.23
N ALA A 165 -5.97 -13.78 -14.44
CA ALA A 165 -6.40 -14.70 -15.50
C ALA A 165 -6.22 -16.18 -15.14
N CYS A 166 -5.06 -16.56 -14.58
CA CYS A 166 -4.83 -17.94 -14.12
C CYS A 166 -5.79 -18.35 -13.00
N SER A 167 -6.17 -17.41 -12.13
CA SER A 167 -7.10 -17.70 -11.03
C SER A 167 -8.55 -17.89 -11.48
N GLU A 168 -8.92 -17.43 -12.69
CA GLU A 168 -10.26 -17.67 -13.27
C GLU A 168 -10.36 -19.03 -13.99
N GLU A 169 -9.25 -19.54 -14.55
CA GLU A 169 -9.21 -20.84 -15.22
C GLU A 169 -9.30 -22.03 -14.24
N GLU A 170 -8.80 -21.89 -13.01
CA GLU A 170 -8.87 -22.97 -11.99
C GLU A 170 -10.28 -23.23 -11.44
N TRP A 171 -11.26 -22.39 -11.78
CA TRP A 171 -12.67 -22.50 -11.32
C TRP A 171 -13.68 -22.66 -12.46
N SER A 172 -13.21 -22.86 -13.69
CA SER A 172 -14.01 -23.07 -14.91
C SER A 172 -14.06 -24.55 -15.32
#